data_AF-A0A257M6C6-F1
#
_entry.id   AF-A0A257M6C6-F1
#
_cell.length_a   1.000
_cell.length_b   1.000
_cell.length_c   1.000
_cell.angle_alpha   90.00
_cell.angle_beta   90.00
_cell.angle_gamma   90.00
#
_symmetry.space_group_name_H-M   'P 1'
#
loop_
_entity.id
_entity.type
_entity.pdbx_description
1 polymer ?
#
loop_
_entity_poly.entity_id
_entity_poly.type
_entity_poly.pdbx_seq_one_letter_code
_entity_poly.pdbx_strand_id
1 'polypeptide(L)'
;MICSYLHALACLALVGASVWWLGKGRGNRDAHRFLFPYIGAVALTALALLLSHGSEWITVIYSGDPMGAEILKYRFTGPYWWYFTGRLFLPLAPVAGVIPALGKRPVSMIILGLLATVPAVIVATSK
;
A
#
# COMPACT_ATOMS: atom_id res chain seq x y z
N MET A 1 11.20 0.82 -8.47
CA MET A 1 11.91 0.31 -7.28
C MET A 1 11.95 1.32 -6.13
N ILE A 2 12.37 2.57 -6.37
CA ILE A 2 12.42 3.62 -5.33
C ILE A 2 11.06 3.82 -4.63
N CYS A 3 9.96 3.93 -5.39
CA CYS A 3 8.62 4.11 -4.80
C CYS A 3 8.20 2.95 -3.88
N SER A 4 8.60 1.71 -4.19
CA SER A 4 8.28 0.53 -3.38
C SER A 4 8.99 0.56 -2.02
N TYR A 5 10.25 0.99 -1.99
CA TYR A 5 10.99 1.17 -0.74
C TYR A 5 10.45 2.31 0.10
N LEU A 6 10.12 3.45 -0.52
CA LEU A 6 9.49 4.58 0.18
C LEU A 6 8.15 4.19 0.81
N HIS A 7 7.34 3.40 0.10
CA HIS A 7 6.08 2.89 0.63
C HIS A 7 6.29 1.92 1.80
N ALA A 8 7.27 1.01 1.69
CA ALA A 8 7.62 0.10 2.79
C ALA A 8 8.06 0.87 4.04
N LEU A 9 8.91 1.89 3.88
CA LEU A 9 9.36 2.74 4.99
C LEU A 9 8.20 3.52 5.61
N ALA A 10 7.28 4.07 4.79
CA ALA A 10 6.10 4.76 5.29
C ALA A 10 5.17 3.82 6.08
N CYS A 11 4.98 2.58 5.61
CA CYS A 11 4.19 1.57 6.31
C CYS A 11 4.85 1.14 7.62
N LEU A 12 6.17 0.94 7.63
CA LEU A 12 6.92 0.64 8.86
C LEU A 12 6.86 1.79 9.87
N ALA A 13 6.92 3.04 9.40
CA ALA A 13 6.73 4.21 10.27
C ALA A 13 5.32 4.25 10.88
N LEU A 14 4.27 3.93 10.10
CA LEU A 14 2.90 3.82 10.59
C LEU A 14 2.75 2.70 11.63
N VAL A 15 3.34 1.53 11.37
CA VAL A 15 3.36 0.40 12.32
C VAL A 15 4.08 0.79 13.61
N GLY A 16 5.27 1.39 13.50
CA GLY A 16 6.05 1.85 14.65
C GLY A 16 5.30 2.90 15.49
N ALA A 17 4.66 3.88 14.84
CA ALA A 17 3.82 4.87 15.51
C ALA A 17 2.62 4.23 16.22
N SER A 18 2.01 3.21 15.61
CA SER A 18 0.88 2.47 16.18
C SER A 18 1.28 1.62 17.40
N VAL A 19 2.44 0.95 17.34
CA VAL A 19 3.01 0.18 18.45
C VAL A 19 3.41 1.11 19.61
N TRP A 20 4.05 2.24 19.30
CA TRP A 20 4.42 3.24 20.31
C TRP A 20 3.18 3.80 21.03
N TRP A 21 2.09 4.04 20.30
CA TRP A 21 0.84 4.50 20.89
C TRP A 21 0.22 3.46 21.82
N LEU A 22 0.21 2.18 21.43
CA LEU A 22 -0.23 1.07 22.27
C LEU A 22 0.59 0.96 23.56
N GLY A 23 1.92 1.08 23.46
CA GLY A 23 2.82 1.01 24.61
C GLY A 23 2.61 2.12 25.65
N LYS A 24 2.02 3.26 25.25
CA LYS A 24 1.69 4.36 26.17
C LYS A 24 0.40 4.17 26.98
N GLY A 25 -0.39 3.12 26.72
CA GLY A 25 -1.66 2.87 27.42
C GLY A 25 -2.69 4.00 27.27
N ARG A 26 -2.54 4.88 26.27
CA ARG A 26 -3.46 6.00 26.03
C ARG A 26 -4.72 5.49 25.32
N GLY A 27 -5.88 5.93 25.81
CA GLY A 27 -7.17 5.53 25.25
C GLY A 27 -7.33 5.86 23.76
N ASN A 28 -8.24 5.15 23.09
CA ASN A 28 -8.47 5.21 21.64
C ASN A 28 -8.96 6.57 21.10
N ARG A 29 -9.25 7.57 21.96
CA ARG A 29 -9.83 8.85 21.53
C ARG A 29 -8.87 9.71 20.71
N ASP A 30 -7.58 9.76 21.08
CA ASP A 30 -6.58 10.64 20.43
C ASP A 30 -5.65 9.91 19.45
N ALA A 31 -5.76 8.59 19.34
CA ALA A 31 -4.92 7.77 18.47
C ALA A 31 -4.99 8.22 17.00
N HIS A 32 -6.20 8.54 16.52
CA HIS A 32 -6.42 8.94 15.12
C HIS A 32 -5.65 10.21 14.76
N ARG A 33 -5.68 11.24 15.62
CA ARG A 33 -4.98 12.52 15.38
C ARG A 33 -3.47 12.34 15.33
N PHE A 34 -2.94 11.43 16.16
CA PHE A 34 -1.52 11.12 16.18
C PHE A 34 -1.07 10.29 14.96
N LEU A 35 -1.89 9.34 14.53
CA LEU A 35 -1.58 8.45 13.38
C LEU A 35 -1.84 9.11 12.03
N PHE A 36 -2.67 10.16 11.98
CA PHE A 36 -3.05 10.87 10.75
C PHE A 36 -1.88 11.26 9.82
N PRO A 37 -0.78 11.89 10.27
CA PRO A 37 0.34 12.23 9.39
C PRO A 37 0.99 10.98 8.77
N TYR A 38 1.07 9.88 9.51
CA TYR A 38 1.63 8.62 9.00
C TYR A 38 0.70 7.98 7.96
N ILE A 39 -0.62 8.02 8.19
CA ILE A 39 -1.61 7.59 7.20
C ILE A 39 -1.50 8.43 5.93
N GLY A 40 -1.31 9.75 6.05
CA GLY A 40 -1.08 10.64 4.93
C GLY A 40 0.18 10.28 4.13
N ALA A 41 1.31 10.00 4.81
CA ALA A 41 2.55 9.57 4.15
C ALA A 41 2.38 8.23 3.41
N VAL A 42 1.66 7.28 3.99
CA VAL A 42 1.33 6.01 3.33
C VAL A 42 0.42 6.23 2.13
N ALA A 43 -0.58 7.11 2.23
CA ALA A 43 -1.46 7.46 1.11
C ALA A 43 -0.70 8.08 -0.07
N LEU A 44 0.22 9.01 0.20
CA LEU A 44 1.05 9.65 -0.83
C LEU A 44 1.96 8.64 -1.55
N THR A 45 2.61 7.76 -0.80
CA THR A 45 3.49 6.73 -1.37
C THR A 45 2.71 5.66 -2.13
N ALA A 46 1.51 5.28 -1.66
CA ALA A 46 0.60 4.39 -2.37
C ALA A 46 0.12 5.00 -3.69
N LEU A 47 -0.24 6.30 -3.68
CA LEU A 47 -0.63 7.02 -4.89
C LEU A 47 0.51 7.07 -5.91
N ALA A 48 1.74 7.33 -5.47
CA ALA A 48 2.91 7.30 -6.35
C ALA A 48 3.13 5.92 -6.99
N LEU A 49 2.89 4.82 -6.25
CA LEU A 49 2.93 3.47 -6.79
C LEU A 49 1.83 3.21 -7.81
N LEU A 50 0.60 3.66 -7.54
CA LEU A 50 -0.52 3.57 -8.48
C LEU A 50 -0.21 4.31 -9.78
N LEU A 51 0.32 5.53 -9.70
CA LEU A 51 0.73 6.31 -10.86
C LEU A 51 1.82 5.61 -11.68
N SER A 52 2.82 5.01 -11.02
CA SER A 52 3.88 4.29 -11.75
C SER A 52 3.36 3.04 -12.47
N HIS A 53 2.44 2.29 -11.85
CA HIS A 53 1.83 1.12 -12.51
C HIS A 53 0.86 1.56 -13.62
N GLY A 54 0.09 2.62 -13.38
CA GLY A 54 -0.82 3.19 -14.39
C GLY A 54 -0.07 3.70 -15.61
N SER A 55 1.09 4.34 -15.44
CA SER A 55 1.92 4.77 -16.56
C SER A 55 2.42 3.59 -17.40
N GLU A 56 2.83 2.47 -16.76
CA GLU A 56 3.25 1.25 -17.48
C GLU A 56 2.12 0.75 -18.40
N TRP A 57 0.88 0.74 -17.91
CA TRP A 57 -0.26 0.24 -18.68
C TRP A 57 -0.62 1.15 -19.84
N ILE A 58 -0.63 2.47 -19.59
CA ILE A 58 -0.86 3.46 -20.64
C ILE A 58 0.21 3.30 -21.72
N THR A 59 1.49 3.23 -21.34
CA THR A 59 2.57 3.03 -22.31
C THR A 59 2.38 1.75 -23.11
N VAL A 60 2.04 0.62 -22.48
CA VAL A 60 1.79 -0.64 -23.17
C VAL A 60 0.63 -0.52 -24.17
N ILE A 61 -0.50 0.06 -23.76
CA ILE A 61 -1.70 0.23 -24.60
C ILE A 61 -1.41 1.11 -25.83
N TYR A 62 -0.66 2.21 -25.64
CA TYR A 62 -0.39 3.17 -26.71
C TYR A 62 0.86 2.85 -27.55
N SER A 63 1.76 1.99 -27.06
CA SER A 63 2.97 1.59 -27.79
C SER A 63 2.70 0.73 -29.02
N GLY A 64 1.51 0.14 -29.11
CA GLY A 64 1.19 -0.82 -30.17
C GLY A 64 1.95 -2.15 -30.05
N ASP A 65 2.65 -2.40 -28.93
CA ASP A 65 3.34 -3.67 -28.68
C ASP A 65 2.32 -4.79 -28.39
N PRO A 66 2.15 -5.76 -29.30
CA PRO A 66 1.19 -6.85 -29.12
C PRO A 66 1.58 -7.76 -27.94
N MET A 67 2.88 -7.87 -27.63
CA MET A 67 3.34 -8.74 -26.55
C MET A 67 3.05 -8.12 -25.18
N GLY A 68 3.30 -6.82 -25.01
CA GLY A 68 2.89 -6.07 -23.83
C GLY A 68 1.38 -6.14 -23.59
N ALA A 69 0.56 -6.00 -24.65
CA ALA A 69 -0.90 -6.05 -24.54
C ALA A 69 -1.41 -7.43 -24.09
N GLU A 70 -0.86 -8.52 -24.64
CA GLU A 70 -1.19 -9.89 -24.21
C GLU A 70 -0.77 -10.15 -22.75
N ILE A 71 0.41 -9.66 -22.33
CA ILE A 71 0.84 -9.74 -20.92
C ILE A 71 -0.13 -9.00 -20.00
N LEU A 72 -0.56 -7.79 -20.39
CA LEU A 72 -1.50 -6.99 -19.61
C LEU A 72 -2.85 -7.72 -19.50
N LYS A 73 -3.36 -8.24 -20.61
CA LYS A 73 -4.60 -9.05 -20.63
C LYS A 73 -4.47 -10.27 -19.72
N TYR A 74 -3.39 -11.03 -19.83
CA TYR A 74 -3.13 -12.19 -18.97
C TYR A 74 -3.04 -11.82 -17.48
N ARG A 75 -2.52 -10.63 -17.12
CA ARG A 75 -2.51 -10.14 -15.74
C ARG A 75 -3.92 -9.89 -15.18
N PHE A 76 -4.90 -9.55 -16.02
CA PHE A 76 -6.29 -9.30 -15.59
C PHE A 76 -7.23 -10.50 -15.73
N THR A 77 -6.99 -11.38 -16.70
CA THR A 77 -7.88 -12.52 -16.99
C THR A 77 -7.25 -13.88 -16.68
N GLY A 78 -5.96 -13.92 -16.40
CA GLY A 78 -5.24 -15.14 -16.09
C GLY A 78 -5.46 -15.65 -14.66
N PRO A 79 -4.93 -16.85 -14.34
CA PRO A 79 -5.10 -17.49 -13.03
C PRO A 79 -4.50 -16.71 -11.85
N TYR A 80 -3.59 -15.76 -12.14
CA TYR A 80 -2.92 -14.92 -11.14
C TYR A 80 -3.51 -13.49 -11.04
N TRP A 81 -4.70 -13.25 -11.58
CA TRP A 81 -5.34 -11.93 -11.54
C TRP A 81 -5.50 -11.37 -10.11
N TRP A 82 -5.77 -12.25 -9.14
CA TRP A 82 -5.89 -11.91 -7.72
C TRP A 82 -4.58 -11.36 -7.14
N TYR A 83 -3.43 -11.90 -7.57
CA TYR A 83 -2.12 -11.41 -7.14
C TYR A 83 -1.88 -9.99 -7.67
N PHE A 84 -2.24 -9.77 -8.94
CA PHE A 84 -2.12 -8.45 -9.56
C PHE A 84 -3.03 -7.42 -8.87
N THR A 85 -4.28 -7.81 -8.60
CA THR A 85 -5.26 -6.98 -7.92
C THR A 85 -4.79 -6.66 -6.49
N GLY A 86 -4.31 -7.67 -5.76
CA GLY A 86 -3.70 -7.49 -4.44
C GLY A 86 -2.55 -6.48 -4.47
N ARG A 87 -1.66 -6.57 -5.46
CA ARG A 87 -0.52 -5.65 -5.60
C ARG A 87 -0.93 -4.19 -5.83
N LEU A 88 -2.09 -3.92 -6.43
CA LEU A 88 -2.65 -2.56 -6.57
C LEU A 88 -3.35 -2.06 -5.31
N PHE A 89 -4.18 -2.90 -4.70
CA PHE A 89 -5.10 -2.48 -3.65
C PHE A 89 -4.54 -2.65 -2.22
N LEU A 90 -3.64 -3.60 -1.96
CA LEU A 90 -3.01 -3.73 -0.63
C LEU A 90 -2.27 -2.47 -0.17
N PRO A 91 -1.50 -1.77 -1.04
CA PRO A 91 -0.85 -0.51 -0.67
C PRO A 91 -1.82 0.58 -0.20
N LEU A 92 -3.08 0.52 -0.65
CA LEU A 92 -4.14 1.44 -0.26
C LEU A 92 -4.84 1.04 1.04
N ALA A 93 -4.66 -0.20 1.53
CA ALA A 93 -5.33 -0.69 2.73
C ALA A 93 -5.16 0.21 3.97
N PRO A 94 -3.98 0.80 4.25
CA PRO A 94 -3.79 1.69 5.40
C PRO A 94 -4.52 3.03 5.26
N VAL A 95 -4.89 3.42 4.04
CA VAL A 95 -5.67 4.65 3.77
C VAL A 95 -7.08 4.55 4.34
N ALA A 96 -7.62 3.33 4.55
CA ALA A 96 -8.86 3.12 5.27
C ALA A 96 -8.81 3.70 6.71
N GLY A 97 -7.61 3.89 7.28
CA GLY A 97 -7.40 4.56 8.56
C GLY A 97 -7.80 6.03 8.61
N VAL A 98 -8.03 6.68 7.46
CA VAL A 98 -8.65 8.02 7.41
C VAL A 98 -10.03 7.99 8.06
N ILE A 99 -10.77 6.89 7.92
CA ILE A 99 -12.07 6.69 8.56
C ILE A 99 -11.87 6.57 10.08
N PRO A 100 -12.47 7.44 10.90
CA PRO A 100 -12.25 7.45 12.34
C PRO A 100 -12.58 6.13 13.04
N ALA A 101 -13.51 5.34 12.51
CA ALA A 101 -13.86 4.02 13.04
C ALA A 101 -12.68 3.03 13.01
N LEU A 102 -11.82 3.13 11.99
CA LEU A 102 -10.65 2.29 11.80
C LEU A 102 -9.39 2.94 12.40
N GLY A 103 -9.15 4.23 12.15
CA GLY A 103 -7.92 4.89 12.60
C GLY A 103 -7.85 5.15 14.12
N LYS A 104 -8.95 4.98 14.87
CA LYS A 104 -8.94 4.96 16.35
C LYS A 104 -8.43 3.64 16.92
N ARG A 105 -8.32 2.59 16.12
CA ARG A 105 -7.92 1.25 16.53
C ARG A 105 -6.47 1.00 16.08
N PRO A 106 -5.47 1.21 16.95
CA PRO A 106 -4.06 1.08 16.57
C PRO A 106 -3.71 -0.35 16.12
N VAL A 107 -4.36 -1.38 16.68
CA VAL A 107 -4.18 -2.78 16.25
C VAL A 107 -4.57 -2.98 14.78
N SER A 108 -5.70 -2.41 14.32
CA SER A 108 -6.04 -2.50 12.90
C SER A 108 -5.05 -1.74 12.02
N MET A 109 -4.50 -0.62 12.47
CA MET A 109 -3.49 0.11 11.71
C MET A 109 -2.17 -0.67 11.59
N ILE A 110 -1.80 -1.45 12.61
CA ILE A 110 -0.66 -2.38 12.54
C ILE A 110 -0.92 -3.45 11.49
N ILE A 111 -2.08 -4.11 11.54
CA ILE A 111 -2.42 -5.18 10.60
C ILE A 111 -2.45 -4.64 9.17
N LEU A 112 -3.10 -3.49 8.93
CA LEU A 112 -3.17 -2.87 7.62
C LEU A 112 -1.80 -2.40 7.13
N GLY A 113 -0.98 -1.81 8.00
CA GLY A 113 0.38 -1.40 7.68
C GLY A 113 1.28 -2.58 7.30
N LEU A 114 1.22 -3.68 8.05
CA LEU A 114 1.97 -4.90 7.74
C LEU A 114 1.49 -5.53 6.42
N LEU A 115 0.18 -5.62 6.19
CA LEU A 115 -0.35 -6.11 4.93
C LEU A 115 0.14 -5.26 3.75
N ALA A 116 0.13 -3.94 3.87
CA ALA A 116 0.61 -3.03 2.82
C ALA A 116 2.11 -3.16 2.51
N THR A 117 2.92 -3.69 3.43
CA THR A 117 4.35 -3.98 3.15
C THR A 117 4.55 -5.23 2.29
N VAL A 118 3.60 -6.17 2.25
CA VAL A 118 3.75 -7.46 1.56
C VAL A 118 4.14 -7.31 0.08
N PRO A 119 3.46 -6.46 -0.73
CA PRO A 119 3.85 -6.28 -2.13
C PRO A 119 5.26 -5.70 -2.30
N ALA A 120 5.69 -4.83 -1.39
CA ALA A 120 7.02 -4.23 -1.43
C ALA A 120 8.12 -5.25 -1.10
N VAL A 121 7.88 -6.14 -0.13
CA VAL A 121 8.81 -7.22 0.25
C VAL A 121 8.95 -8.24 -0.87
N ILE A 122 7.84 -8.66 -1.50
CA ILE A 122 7.88 -9.62 -2.62
C ILE A 122 8.74 -9.09 -3.78
N VAL A 123 8.63 -7.80 -4.09
CA VAL A 123 9.45 -7.14 -5.13
C VAL A 123 10.93 -7.07 -4.75
N ALA A 124 11.25 -6.98 -3.45
CA ALA A 124 12.63 -6.98 -2.98
C ALA A 124 13.27 -8.39 -3.04
N THR A 125 12.49 -9.45 -2.80
CA THR A 125 12.98 -10.84 -2.79
C THR A 125 12.94 -11.53 -4.16
N SER A 126 12.29 -10.95 -5.17
CA SER A 126 12.24 -11.50 -6.54
C SER A 126 13.44 -11.12 -7.40
N LYS A 127 14.58 -10.77 -6.78
CA LYS A 127 15.86 -10.48 -7.42
C LYS A 127 16.87 -11.54 -7.03
#